data_AF-A0A2V2UCD4-F1
#
_entry.id   AF-A0A2V2UCD4-F1
#
_cell.length_a   1.000
_cell.length_b   1.000
_cell.length_c   1.000
_cell.angle_alpha   90.00
_cell.angle_beta   90.00
_cell.angle_gamma   90.00
#
_symmetry.space_group_name_H-M   'P 1'
#
loop_
_entity.id
_entity.type
_entity.pdbx_description
1 polymer ?
#
loop_
_entity_poly.entity_id
_entity_poly.type
_entity_poly.pdbx_seq_one_letter_code
_entity_poly.pdbx_strand_id
1 'polypeptide(L)'
;MQLAIDECEEWIWDTLDSTRDCGFEHIKNGNKEFLIFNTNDFFTDAKALDKIRRTTGMELVQMSTHNGYTQLWFGRYVLGNDIS
;
A
#
# COMPACT_ATOMS: atom_id res chain seq x y z
N MET A 1 -15.28 9.34 1.20
CA MET A 1 -14.44 9.46 2.41
C MET A 1 -13.25 8.54 2.19
N GLN A 2 -12.04 9.09 2.19
CA GLN A 2 -10.82 8.31 1.92
C GLN A 2 -10.28 7.83 3.27
N LEU A 3 -9.94 6.53 3.39
CA LEU A 3 -9.41 5.97 4.63
C LEU A 3 -8.12 6.67 5.05
N ALA A 4 -7.92 6.82 6.37
CA ALA A 4 -6.66 7.31 6.91
C ALA A 4 -5.51 6.36 6.53
N ILE A 5 -4.28 6.88 6.50
CA ILE A 5 -3.12 6.09 6.09
C ILE A 5 -2.88 4.92 7.03
N ASP A 6 -3.04 5.13 8.34
CA ASP A 6 -2.92 4.07 9.34
C ASP A 6 -3.94 2.94 9.09
N GLU A 7 -5.20 3.29 8.77
CA GLU A 7 -6.21 2.29 8.41
C GLU A 7 -5.87 1.56 7.10
N CYS A 8 -5.31 2.28 6.12
CA CYS A 8 -4.88 1.66 4.86
C CYS A 8 -3.76 0.65 5.08
N GLU A 9 -2.82 0.98 5.97
CA GLU A 9 -1.73 0.10 6.37
C GLU A 9 -2.25 -1.19 7.01
N GLU A 10 -3.16 -1.08 7.98
CA GLU A 10 -3.76 -2.26 8.60
C GLU A 10 -4.48 -3.17 7.59
N TRP A 11 -5.27 -2.59 6.68
CA TRP A 11 -5.98 -3.35 5.66
C TRP A 11 -5.05 -4.05 4.67
N ILE A 12 -3.95 -3.40 4.29
CA ILE A 12 -2.98 -3.98 3.36
C ILE A 12 -2.24 -5.13 4.05
N TRP A 13 -1.77 -4.94 5.29
CA TRP A 13 -1.14 -6.03 6.05
C TRP A 13 -2.06 -7.24 6.24
N ASP A 14 -3.31 -6.99 6.66
CA ASP A 14 -4.32 -8.04 6.84
C ASP A 14 -4.57 -8.80 5.52
N THR A 15 -4.59 -8.10 4.40
CA THR A 15 -4.88 -8.72 3.10
C THR A 15 -3.67 -9.46 2.51
N LEU A 16 -2.44 -9.03 2.82
CA LEU A 16 -1.21 -9.70 2.37
C LEU A 16 -0.86 -10.96 3.19
N ASP A 17 -1.58 -11.20 4.29
CA ASP A 17 -1.34 -12.30 5.25
C ASP A 17 0.14 -12.39 5.66
N SER A 18 0.80 -11.24 5.72
CA SER A 18 2.24 -11.14 5.97
C SER A 18 2.48 -10.84 7.45
N THR A 19 3.60 -11.33 7.97
CA THR A 19 4.01 -11.02 9.35
C THR A 19 4.29 -9.52 9.47
N ARG A 20 3.59 -8.87 10.42
CA ARG A 20 3.77 -7.44 10.78
C ARG A 20 5.17 -7.09 11.32
N ASP A 21 6.09 -8.05 11.36
CA ASP A 21 7.50 -7.85 11.76
C ASP A 21 8.28 -6.98 10.76
N CYS A 22 7.75 -6.80 9.55
CA CYS A 22 8.38 -5.96 8.55
C CYS A 22 7.78 -4.55 8.59
N GLY A 23 8.62 -3.52 8.68
CA GLY A 23 8.17 -2.13 8.75
C GLY A 23 7.59 -1.60 7.43
N PHE A 24 6.81 -0.53 7.52
CA PHE A 24 6.31 0.21 6.36
C PHE A 24 6.84 1.65 6.35
N GLU A 25 6.83 2.26 5.18
CA GLU A 25 7.15 3.68 5.00
C GLU A 25 5.99 4.39 4.28
N HIS A 26 5.64 5.58 4.76
CA HIS A 26 4.66 6.45 4.11
C HIS A 26 5.37 7.61 3.42
N ILE A 27 5.13 7.77 2.11
CA ILE A 27 5.65 8.87 1.31
C ILE A 27 4.49 9.63 0.71
N LYS A 28 4.42 10.94 0.96
CA LYS A 28 3.49 11.86 0.30
C LYS A 28 4.26 12.77 -0.63
N ASN A 29 3.91 12.75 -1.92
CA ASN A 29 4.51 13.60 -2.94
C ASN A 29 3.41 14.35 -3.71
N GLY A 30 3.14 15.59 -3.29
CA GLY A 30 2.07 16.41 -3.84
C GLY A 30 0.69 15.78 -3.64
N ASN A 31 0.01 15.48 -4.74
CA ASN A 31 -1.31 14.82 -4.77
C ASN A 31 -1.22 13.29 -4.82
N LYS A 32 -0.04 12.70 -4.57
CA LYS A 32 0.15 11.25 -4.52
C LYS A 32 0.60 10.83 -3.14
N GLU A 33 0.04 9.72 -2.66
CA GLU A 33 0.45 9.03 -1.44
C GLU A 33 0.90 7.63 -1.78
N PHE A 34 1.99 7.20 -1.15
CA PHE A 34 2.57 5.87 -1.31
C PHE A 34 2.78 5.23 0.06
N LEU A 35 2.40 3.97 0.17
CA LEU A 35 2.76 3.08 1.26
C LEU A 35 3.71 2.02 0.73
N ILE A 36 4.91 1.94 1.30
CA ILE A 36 5.95 1.00 0.92
C ILE A 36 6.04 -0.04 2.03
N PHE A 37 5.70 -1.28 1.71
CA PHE A 37 5.77 -2.40 2.63
C PHE A 37 7.01 -3.22 2.31
N ASN A 38 7.91 -3.32 3.28
CA ASN A 38 8.99 -4.29 3.20
C ASN A 38 8.41 -5.63 3.67
N THR A 39 8.61 -6.73 2.95
CA THR A 39 8.17 -8.06 3.36
C THR A 39 9.05 -9.12 2.70
N ASN A 40 9.32 -10.20 3.41
CA ASN A 40 10.09 -11.36 2.93
C ASN A 40 9.20 -12.58 2.66
N ASP A 41 7.94 -12.54 3.10
CA ASP A 41 6.96 -13.61 2.93
C ASP A 41 5.56 -12.99 2.84
N PHE A 42 4.97 -13.01 1.64
CA PHE A 42 3.66 -12.43 1.42
C PHE A 42 2.85 -13.27 0.44
N PHE A 43 1.54 -13.32 0.66
CA PHE A 43 0.60 -13.90 -0.28
C PHE A 43 -0.13 -12.79 -1.02
N THR A 44 0.26 -12.53 -2.28
CA THR A 44 -0.43 -11.55 -3.12
C THR A 44 -0.99 -12.23 -4.36
N ASP A 45 -2.31 -12.36 -4.44
CA ASP A 45 -3.02 -12.75 -5.66
C ASP A 45 -3.82 -11.57 -6.23
N ALA A 46 -4.35 -11.75 -7.45
CA ALA A 46 -5.13 -10.69 -8.10
C ALA A 46 -6.39 -10.29 -7.30
N LYS A 47 -6.96 -11.21 -6.50
CA LYS A 47 -8.12 -10.91 -5.64
C LYS A 47 -7.72 -10.08 -4.43
N ALA A 48 -6.60 -10.37 -3.79
CA ALA A 48 -6.04 -9.57 -2.71
C ALA A 48 -5.79 -8.13 -3.16
N LEU A 49 -5.19 -7.95 -4.35
CA LEU A 49 -4.95 -6.63 -4.92
C LEU A 49 -6.26 -5.87 -5.23
N ASP A 50 -7.26 -6.55 -5.78
CA ASP A 50 -8.57 -5.93 -6.04
C ASP A 50 -9.28 -5.55 -4.74
N LYS A 51 -9.17 -6.36 -3.69
CA LYS A 51 -9.70 -6.07 -2.35
C LYS A 51 -9.02 -4.84 -1.74
N ILE A 52 -7.69 -4.77 -1.78
CA ILE A 52 -6.93 -3.61 -1.29
C ILE A 52 -7.39 -2.34 -2.02
N ARG A 53 -7.40 -2.37 -3.35
CA ARG A 53 -7.83 -1.23 -4.17
C ARG A 53 -9.24 -0.76 -3.85
N ARG A 54 -10.20 -1.67 -3.68
CA ARG A 54 -11.59 -1.31 -3.34
C ARG A 54 -11.73 -0.73 -1.94
N THR A 55 -10.95 -1.23 -0.98
CA THR A 55 -11.03 -0.81 0.42
C THR A 55 -10.27 0.48 0.67
N THR A 56 -9.00 0.55 0.27
CA THR A 56 -8.07 1.64 0.61
C THR A 56 -7.94 2.69 -0.49
N GLY A 57 -8.38 2.37 -1.70
CA GLY A 57 -8.12 3.17 -2.90
C GLY A 57 -6.66 3.12 -3.35
N MET A 58 -5.82 2.27 -2.75
CA MET A 58 -4.42 2.11 -3.13
C MET A 58 -4.22 0.98 -4.10
N GLU A 59 -3.36 1.20 -5.09
CA GLU A 59 -3.03 0.23 -6.12
C GLU A 59 -1.56 -0.13 -6.02
N LEU A 60 -1.22 -1.41 -6.24
CA LEU A 60 0.18 -1.83 -6.32
C LEU A 60 0.80 -1.21 -7.59
N VAL A 61 1.70 -0.24 -7.40
CA VAL A 61 2.36 0.47 -8.50
C VAL A 61 3.72 -0.11 -8.84
N GLN A 62 4.41 -0.69 -7.85
CA GLN A 62 5.74 -1.27 -8.05
C GLN A 62 6.01 -2.39 -7.05
N MET A 63 6.78 -3.37 -7.51
CA MET A 63 7.37 -4.41 -6.67
C MET A 63 8.86 -4.47 -6.97
N SER A 64 9.69 -4.49 -5.92
CA SER A 64 11.14 -4.61 -6.04
C SER A 64 11.64 -5.65 -5.06
N THR A 65 12.47 -6.61 -5.51
CA THR A 65 13.07 -7.61 -4.64
C THR A 65 14.59 -7.45 -4.67
N HIS A 66 15.21 -7.30 -3.50
CA HIS A 66 16.65 -7.20 -3.34
C HIS A 66 17.10 -8.02 -2.13
N ASN A 67 18.09 -8.91 -2.31
CA ASN A 67 18.67 -9.74 -1.25
C ASN A 67 17.65 -10.49 -0.37
N GLY A 68 16.54 -10.96 -0.96
CA GLY A 68 15.50 -11.71 -0.23
C GLY A 68 14.45 -10.84 0.49
N TYR A 69 14.57 -9.52 0.41
CA TYR A 69 13.53 -8.58 0.85
C TYR A 69 12.77 -8.06 -0.35
N THR A 70 11.44 -8.12 -0.28
CA THR A 70 10.55 -7.54 -1.29
C THR A 70 9.94 -6.25 -0.75
N GLN A 71 9.89 -5.23 -1.59
CA GLN A 71 9.23 -3.97 -1.34
C GLN A 71 8.00 -3.88 -2.23
N LEU A 72 6.83 -3.72 -1.61
CA LEU A 72 5.56 -3.52 -2.29
C LEU A 72 5.15 -2.06 -2.15
N TRP A 73 4.99 -1.38 -3.28
CA TRP A 73 4.66 0.03 -3.33
C TRP A 73 3.19 0.17 -3.70
N PHE A 74 2.39 0.63 -2.75
CA PHE A 74 0.97 0.90 -2.94
C PHE A 74 0.75 2.40 -3.06
N GLY A 75 0.26 2.86 -4.21
CA GLY A 75 0.05 4.27 -4.51
C GLY A 75 -1.42 4.63 -4.62
N ARG A 76 -1.79 5.84 -4.21
CA ARG A 76 -3.09 6.46 -4.51
C ARG A 76 -2.97 7.94 -4.80
N TYR A 77 -3.93 8.46 -5.55
CA TYR A 77 -4.13 9.90 -5.68
C TYR A 77 -4.94 10.42 -4.49
N VAL A 78 -4.44 11.48 -3.87
CA VAL A 78 -5.21 12.28 -2.93
C VAL A 78 -5.93 13.30 -3.78
N LEU A 79 -7.27 13.26 -3.73
CA LEU A 79 -8.07 14.33 -4.32
C LEU A 79 -7.76 15.60 -3.52
N GLY A 80 -6.85 16.41 -4.06
CA GLY A 80 -6.81 17.81 -3.70
C GLY A 80 -8.16 18.38 -4.10
N ASN A 81 -8.86 19.02 -3.16
CA ASN A 81 -9.80 20.06 -3.55
C ASN A 81 -8.96 21.15 -4.23
N ASP A 82 -8.67 20.98 -5.51
CA ASP A 82 -8.28 22.07 -6.40
C ASP A 82 -9.51 22.98 -6.51
N ILE A 83 -9.68 23.85 -5.51
CA ILE A 83 -10.47 25.06 -5.67
C ILE A 83 -9.59 25.97 -6.53
N SER A 84 -9.76 25.84 -7.85
CA SER A 84 -9.29 26.80 -8.85
C SER A 84 -10.10 28.08 -8.75
#